data_AF-A0A529QNW3-F1
#
_entry.id   AF-A0A529QNW3-F1
#
_cell.length_a   1.000
_cell.length_b   1.000
_cell.length_c   1.000
_cell.angle_alpha   90.00
_cell.angle_beta   90.00
_cell.angle_gamma   90.00
#
_symmetry.space_group_name_H-M   'P 1'
#
loop_
_entity.id
_entity.type
_entity.pdbx_description
1 polymer ?
#
loop_
_entity_poly.entity_id
_entity_poly.type
_entity_poly.pdbx_seq_one_letter_code
_entity_poly.pdbx_strand_id
1 'polypeptide(L)'
;MSTSAQRRSAMPAERKVVINIDDVGMCHGANVAYLKLKRAGAVDSGSVMVPCPWFLEIAEEGAKDASLNLGVHITLTSEKKYYRWRPLTKASQASGIVDSDGYLFRSVPE
;
A
#
# COMPACT_ATOMS: atom_id res chain seq x y z
N MET A 1 -16.77 21.04 0.94
CA MET A 1 -16.80 20.16 2.13
C MET A 1 -18.24 19.79 2.41
N SER A 2 -18.66 18.58 2.06
CA SER A 2 -19.97 18.05 2.46
C SER A 2 -19.73 17.10 3.62
N THR A 3 -20.17 17.50 4.80
CA THR A 3 -20.13 16.68 6.01
C THR A 3 -21.16 15.56 5.88
N SER A 4 -20.69 14.33 6.01
CA SER A 4 -21.49 13.12 5.96
C SER A 4 -22.39 13.01 7.19
N ALA A 5 -23.59 13.59 7.14
CA ALA A 5 -24.69 13.26 8.03
C ALA A 5 -26.03 13.75 7.45
N GLN A 6 -26.49 13.14 6.36
CA GLN A 6 -27.89 13.26 5.94
C GLN A 6 -28.51 11.86 5.85
N ARG A 7 -29.45 11.63 6.77
CA ARG A 7 -30.31 10.44 6.87
C ARG A 7 -30.91 10.12 5.50
N ARG A 8 -30.49 9.00 4.92
CA ARG A 8 -31.18 8.41 3.76
C ARG A 8 -32.25 7.46 4.29
N SER A 9 -33.47 7.67 3.84
CA SER A 9 -34.58 6.70 3.97
C SER A 9 -34.08 5.28 3.66
N ALA A 10 -34.56 4.30 4.41
CA ALA A 10 -34.14 2.90 4.34
C ALA A 10 -34.45 2.29 2.97
N MET A 11 -33.59 2.55 1.98
CA MET A 11 -33.43 1.68 0.84
C MET A 11 -32.76 0.39 1.33
N PRO A 12 -33.05 -0.77 0.72
CA PRO A 12 -32.28 -1.98 1.00
C PRO A 12 -30.79 -1.65 0.89
N ALA A 13 -30.00 -2.06 1.89
CA ALA A 13 -28.59 -1.72 1.97
C ALA A 13 -27.90 -2.01 0.63
N GLU A 14 -27.50 -0.94 -0.07
CA GLU A 14 -26.79 -1.04 -1.33
C GLU A 14 -25.49 -1.81 -1.08
N ARG A 15 -25.30 -2.93 -1.79
CA ARG A 15 -24.09 -3.72 -1.69
C ARG A 15 -22.96 -2.92 -2.36
N LYS A 16 -21.98 -2.51 -1.56
CA LYS A 16 -20.79 -1.80 -2.04
C LYS A 16 -19.59 -2.74 -2.00
N VAL A 17 -18.81 -2.74 -3.07
CA VAL A 17 -17.55 -3.47 -3.19
C VAL A 17 -16.44 -2.45 -3.42
N VAL A 18 -15.29 -2.69 -2.81
CA VAL A 18 -14.06 -1.91 -3.04
C VAL A 18 -13.01 -2.87 -3.57
N ILE A 19 -12.49 -2.59 -4.76
CA ILE A 19 -11.40 -3.32 -5.38
C ILE A 19 -10.10 -2.57 -5.07
N ASN A 20 -9.35 -3.10 -4.12
CA ASN A 20 -8.04 -2.57 -3.73
C ASN A 20 -6.90 -3.37 -4.37
N ILE A 21 -5.86 -2.69 -4.83
CA ILE A 21 -4.60 -3.31 -5.28
C ILE A 21 -3.56 -3.20 -4.18
N ASP A 22 -3.04 -4.34 -3.74
CA ASP A 22 -1.95 -4.41 -2.77
C ASP A 22 -0.57 -4.29 -3.42
N ASP A 23 0.45 -4.10 -2.59
CA ASP A 23 1.88 -4.05 -2.95
C ASP A 23 2.29 -2.93 -3.92
N VAL A 24 1.52 -1.84 -3.97
CA VAL A 24 1.90 -0.67 -4.76
C VAL A 24 3.19 -0.07 -4.18
N GLY A 25 4.13 0.34 -5.02
CA GLY A 25 5.46 0.79 -4.60
C GLY A 25 6.48 -0.34 -4.41
N MET A 26 6.06 -1.62 -4.44
CA MET A 26 7.01 -2.75 -4.35
C MET A 26 8.01 -2.74 -5.51
N CYS A 27 7.53 -2.63 -6.75
CA CYS A 27 8.36 -2.56 -7.95
C CYS A 27 7.72 -1.65 -9.02
N HIS A 28 8.52 -1.20 -10.00
CA HIS A 28 8.02 -0.38 -11.11
C HIS A 28 6.83 -1.04 -11.83
N GLY A 29 6.89 -2.36 -12.05
CA GLY A 29 5.81 -3.11 -12.69
C GLY A 29 4.49 -3.01 -11.92
N ALA A 30 4.53 -3.05 -10.58
CA ALA A 30 3.36 -2.90 -9.72
C ALA A 30 2.75 -1.50 -9.85
N ASN A 31 3.58 -0.46 -9.86
CA ASN A 31 3.13 0.92 -10.05
C ASN A 31 2.48 1.13 -11.42
N VAL A 32 3.14 0.66 -12.50
CA VAL A 32 2.61 0.76 -13.87
C VAL A 32 1.27 0.02 -13.99
N ALA A 33 1.16 -1.18 -13.43
CA ALA A 33 -0.09 -1.93 -13.42
C ALA A 33 -1.19 -1.18 -12.67
N TYR A 34 -0.88 -0.67 -11.47
CA TYR A 34 -1.80 0.10 -10.66
C TYR A 34 -2.34 1.32 -11.41
N LEU A 35 -1.45 2.16 -11.95
CA LEU A 35 -1.83 3.38 -12.68
C LEU A 35 -2.70 3.05 -13.89
N LYS A 36 -2.38 1.99 -14.64
CA LYS A 36 -3.20 1.55 -15.79
C LYS A 36 -4.60 1.12 -15.35
N LEU A 37 -4.70 0.27 -14.33
CA LEU A 37 -5.98 -0.22 -13.80
C LEU A 37 -6.82 0.92 -13.24
N LYS A 38 -6.20 1.81 -12.46
CA LYS A 38 -6.87 2.93 -11.81
C LYS A 38 -7.39 3.95 -12.82
N ARG A 39 -6.57 4.32 -13.82
CA ARG A 39 -6.96 5.23 -14.90
C ARG A 39 -8.03 4.63 -15.83
N ALA A 40 -8.07 3.31 -15.97
CA ALA A 40 -9.13 2.60 -16.68
C ALA A 40 -10.44 2.46 -15.87
N GLY A 41 -10.47 2.90 -14.60
CA GLY A 41 -11.63 2.74 -13.73
C GLY A 41 -11.90 1.31 -13.29
N ALA A 42 -10.93 0.40 -13.43
CA ALA A 42 -11.09 -1.01 -13.11
C ALA A 42 -10.92 -1.32 -11.61
N VAL A 43 -10.33 -0.39 -10.85
CA VAL A 43 -10.03 -0.54 -9.41
C VAL A 43 -10.35 0.75 -8.65
N ASP A 44 -10.67 0.61 -7.37
CA ASP A 44 -11.11 1.71 -6.51
C ASP A 44 -9.95 2.37 -5.77
N SER A 45 -8.96 1.60 -5.32
CA SER A 45 -7.84 2.08 -4.50
C SER A 45 -6.59 1.22 -4.64
N GLY A 46 -5.47 1.71 -4.11
CA GLY A 46 -4.23 0.96 -3.96
C GLY A 46 -3.62 1.17 -2.59
N SER A 47 -2.86 0.20 -2.09
CA SER A 47 -2.15 0.29 -0.81
C SER A 47 -0.63 0.31 -1.03
N VAL A 48 0.05 1.37 -0.58
CA VAL A 48 1.48 1.59 -0.86
C VAL A 48 2.39 1.03 0.23
N MET A 49 3.44 0.30 -0.17
CA MET A 49 4.48 -0.21 0.71
C MET A 49 5.63 0.80 0.81
N VAL A 50 5.57 1.68 1.81
CA VAL A 50 6.54 2.79 1.99
C VAL A 50 8.02 2.35 2.03
N PRO A 51 8.39 1.21 2.67
CA PRO A 51 9.79 0.77 2.69
C PRO A 51 10.34 0.29 1.33
N CYS A 52 9.49 0.10 0.32
CA CYS A 52 9.91 -0.53 -0.92
C CYS A 52 10.61 0.42 -1.90
N PRO A 53 11.52 -0.10 -2.75
CA PRO A 53 12.36 0.74 -3.62
C PRO A 53 11.63 1.67 -4.60
N TRP A 54 10.39 1.33 -4.99
CA TRP A 54 9.60 2.10 -5.96
C TRP A 54 8.48 2.92 -5.31
N PHE A 55 8.50 3.11 -3.99
CA PHE A 55 7.53 3.94 -3.29
C PHE A 55 7.54 5.40 -3.78
N LEU A 56 8.71 6.01 -3.99
CA LEU A 56 8.79 7.43 -4.35
C LEU A 56 8.11 7.73 -5.69
N GLU A 57 8.18 6.82 -6.65
CA GLU A 57 7.51 6.96 -7.95
C GLU A 57 5.98 7.05 -7.77
N ILE A 58 5.38 6.12 -7.02
CA ILE A 58 3.94 6.15 -6.82
C ILE A 58 3.51 7.29 -5.88
N ALA A 59 4.34 7.65 -4.89
CA ALA A 59 4.06 8.77 -4.01
C ALA A 59 4.01 10.09 -4.78
N GLU A 60 4.90 10.29 -5.76
CA GLU A 60 4.88 11.46 -6.64
C GLU A 60 3.60 11.51 -7.48
N GLU A 61 3.19 10.39 -8.09
CA GLU A 61 1.93 10.32 -8.85
C GLU A 61 0.71 10.57 -7.94
N GLY A 62 0.69 10.01 -6.73
CA GLY A 62 -0.36 10.22 -5.73
C GLY A 62 -0.45 11.67 -5.25
N ALA A 63 0.68 12.37 -5.16
CA ALA A 63 0.71 13.79 -4.81
C ALA A 63 0.15 14.68 -5.94
N LYS A 64 0.30 14.27 -7.20
CA LYS A 64 -0.25 14.95 -8.38
C LYS A 64 -1.74 14.67 -8.58
N ASP A 65 -2.20 13.47 -8.22
CA ASP A 65 -3.56 13.00 -8.48
C ASP A 65 -4.17 12.27 -7.27
N ALA A 66 -4.95 13.01 -6.47
CA ALA A 66 -5.67 12.47 -5.32
C ALA A 66 -6.75 11.43 -5.70
N SER A 67 -7.19 11.39 -6.97
CA SER A 67 -8.15 10.37 -7.44
C SER A 67 -7.53 8.97 -7.46
N LEU A 68 -6.20 8.88 -7.41
CA LEU A 68 -5.48 7.63 -7.25
C LEU A 68 -5.77 6.94 -5.92
N ASN A 69 -6.43 7.56 -4.93
CA ASN A 69 -6.95 6.89 -3.73
C ASN A 69 -5.97 5.87 -3.11
N LEU A 70 -4.79 6.36 -2.75
CA LEU A 70 -3.70 5.55 -2.20
C LEU A 70 -3.78 5.51 -0.67
N GLY A 71 -3.93 4.31 -0.12
CA GLY A 71 -3.75 4.00 1.30
C GLY A 71 -2.34 3.50 1.61
N VAL A 72 -2.05 3.24 2.88
CA VAL A 72 -0.75 2.69 3.32
C VAL A 72 -0.87 1.19 3.60
N HIS A 73 -0.03 0.40 2.95
CA HIS A 73 0.16 -1.02 3.25
C HIS A 73 1.23 -1.16 4.35
N ILE A 74 0.80 -1.33 5.60
CA ILE A 74 1.74 -1.47 6.73
C ILE A 74 2.60 -2.71 6.50
N THR A 75 3.90 -2.49 6.37
CA THR A 75 4.86 -3.52 5.96
C THR A 75 5.80 -3.85 7.12
N LEU A 76 5.65 -5.04 7.70
CA LEU A 76 6.48 -5.54 8.82
C LEU A 76 7.24 -6.83 8.51
N THR A 77 7.13 -7.32 7.28
CA THR A 77 7.86 -8.48 6.76
C THR A 77 8.54 -8.14 5.43
N SER A 78 9.56 -8.91 5.05
CA SER A 78 10.22 -8.84 3.74
C SER A 78 10.58 -10.24 3.24
N GLU A 79 9.63 -10.83 2.52
CA GLU A 79 9.55 -12.25 2.20
C GLU A 79 10.39 -12.67 0.99
N LYS A 80 10.66 -11.74 0.05
CA LYS A 80 11.39 -12.09 -1.19
C LYS A 80 12.81 -12.55 -0.89
N LYS A 81 13.32 -13.50 -1.67
CA LYS A 81 14.67 -14.07 -1.48
C LYS A 81 15.79 -13.02 -1.61
N TYR A 82 15.79 -12.28 -2.71
CA TYR A 82 16.84 -11.34 -3.11
C TYR A 82 16.40 -9.87 -3.19
N TYR A 83 15.11 -9.60 -3.07
CA TYR A 83 14.53 -8.26 -3.27
C TYR A 83 13.85 -7.79 -1.98
N ARG A 84 14.66 -7.34 -1.03
CA ARG A 84 14.24 -7.12 0.36
C ARG A 84 14.29 -5.66 0.75
N TRP A 85 13.48 -5.29 1.72
CA TRP A 85 13.34 -3.92 2.22
C TRP A 85 13.60 -3.85 3.73
N ARG A 86 14.13 -2.71 4.15
CA ARG A 86 14.51 -2.42 5.54
C ARG A 86 13.48 -1.48 6.16
N PRO A 87 13.35 -1.43 7.50
CA PRO A 87 12.53 -0.40 8.15
C PRO A 87 12.99 1.01 7.76
N LEU A 88 12.06 1.96 7.80
CA LEU A 88 12.34 3.39 7.59
C LEU A 88 13.10 4.01 8.77
N THR A 89 12.97 3.42 9.95
CA THR A 89 13.65 3.87 11.17
C THR A 89 15.06 3.27 11.24
N LYS A 90 15.90 3.82 12.13
CA LYS A 90 17.22 3.26 12.46
C LYS A 90 17.10 2.01 13.33
N ALA A 91 16.33 1.03 12.85
CA ALA A 91 16.14 -0.24 13.49
C ALA A 91 17.47 -1.02 13.53
N SER A 92 17.68 -1.72 14.64
CA SER A 92 18.78 -2.66 14.84
C SER A 92 18.22 -4.00 15.28
N GLN A 93 19.05 -5.05 15.37
CA GLN A 93 18.57 -6.34 15.90
C GLN A 93 17.92 -6.21 17.29
N ALA A 94 18.39 -5.27 18.13
CA ALA A 94 17.80 -4.99 19.44
C ALA A 94 16.36 -4.44 19.39
N SER A 95 15.91 -3.91 18.24
CA SER A 95 14.54 -3.46 18.06
C SER A 95 13.53 -4.59 17.81
N GLY A 96 14.00 -5.81 17.53
CA GLY A 96 13.14 -6.97 17.34
C GLY A 96 12.28 -6.97 16.07
N ILE A 97 12.58 -6.09 15.10
CA ILE A 97 11.83 -6.01 13.82
C ILE A 97 12.68 -6.29 12.58
N VAL A 98 13.98 -6.58 12.76
CA VAL A 98 14.90 -6.89 11.66
C VAL A 98 15.68 -8.18 11.90
N ASP A 99 16.06 -8.85 10.81
CA ASP A 99 16.92 -10.03 10.83
C ASP A 99 18.41 -9.69 10.93
N SER A 100 19.27 -10.71 10.84
CA SER A 100 20.74 -10.57 10.91
C SER A 100 21.35 -9.71 9.80
N ASP A 101 20.67 -9.61 8.66
CA ASP A 101 21.12 -8.78 7.54
C ASP A 101 20.54 -7.35 7.66
N GLY A 102 19.64 -7.12 8.63
CA GLY A 102 18.97 -5.88 8.95
C GLY A 102 17.81 -5.52 8.01
N TYR A 103 17.24 -6.51 7.32
CA TYR A 103 15.96 -6.40 6.62
C TYR A 103 14.81 -6.76 7.57
N LEU A 104 13.57 -6.37 7.24
CA LEU A 104 12.40 -6.92 7.95
C LEU A 104 12.40 -8.46 7.86
N PHE A 105 11.89 -9.13 8.90
CA PHE A 105 11.82 -10.59 8.93
C PHE A 105 11.06 -11.17 7.74
N ARG A 106 11.45 -12.38 7.29
CA ARG A 106 10.86 -13.01 6.09
C ARG A 106 9.41 -13.44 6.29
N SER A 107 9.04 -13.80 7.52
CA SER A 107 7.72 -14.30 7.89
C SER A 107 7.43 -13.95 9.34
N VAL A 108 6.21 -14.27 9.77
CA VAL A 108 5.84 -14.25 11.19
C VAL A 108 6.43 -15.48 11.92
N PRO A 109 6.59 -15.42 13.26
CA PRO A 109 6.88 -16.60 14.07
C PRO A 109 5.79 -17.67 13.91
N GLU A 110 6.17 -18.93 14.06
CA GLU A 110 5.25 -20.06 14.20
C GLU A 110 4.72 -20.19 15.63
#